data_AF-A0A834RT73-F1
#
_entry.id   AF-A0A834RT73-F1
#
_cell.length_a   1.000
_cell.length_b   1.000
_cell.length_c   1.000
_cell.angle_alpha   90.00
_cell.angle_beta   90.00
_cell.angle_gamma   90.00
#
_symmetry.space_group_name_H-M   'P 1'
#
loop_
_entity.id
_entity.type
_entity.pdbx_description
1 polymer ?
#
loop_
_entity_poly.entity_id
_entity_poly.type
_entity_poly.pdbx_seq_one_letter_code
_entity_poly.pdbx_strand_id
1 'polypeptide(L)'
;MTTYDEYGIPVGAYSEPESLTHQAWRLARAFFLYRIRPAVQARTNALRSGNWGIKRLFTLVNALVMLWWVVLYWGERGVFNSAIGSCNWDKWENWEAGANPHRLIFVADPQLIDPHTYPGRPWPLNPLTYKYTDLYLRRTYSRFQTILYPDTIFFLGDLFDGGREWSTRTTTSPEKQYRKYGDDFWMNEYRRFGDIFFKHWGDAGMNPRSGQRGRKIISSLPGNHDLGFARGVQVGVRNRFNAYFGDGNRIDVIANHTFVSIDSVSLSAFGQENPHEVENIWKPTKDFLENAKRQKKRLIQRELRAQQGLKPYPRHASPRDQARRPSQSRTPTRKRRRNRVSNHPPLPRPPIPRPRYTLRAPPRTLAPDASARRPTPPSNTTTATPSPYAAATNTKTC
;
A
#
# COMPACT_ATOMS: atom_id res chain seq x y z
N MET A 1 19.52 53.07 -41.85
CA MET A 1 18.17 53.65 -41.69
C MET A 1 17.44 52.81 -40.66
N THR A 2 17.21 53.36 -39.47
CA THR A 2 16.28 52.81 -38.49
C THR A 2 14.86 53.03 -39.02
N THR A 3 14.12 51.95 -39.21
CA THR A 3 12.69 52.01 -39.54
C THR A 3 11.90 52.27 -38.26
N TYR A 4 10.87 53.09 -38.32
CA TYR A 4 9.99 53.40 -37.20
C TYR A 4 8.57 52.91 -37.51
N ASP A 5 7.84 52.46 -36.50
CA ASP A 5 6.42 52.10 -36.64
C ASP A 5 5.51 53.33 -36.68
N GLU A 6 4.21 53.11 -36.86
CA GLU A 6 3.17 54.16 -36.96
C GLU A 6 3.05 55.01 -35.68
N TYR A 7 3.69 54.60 -34.58
CA TYR A 7 3.73 55.32 -33.30
C TYR A 7 5.09 55.98 -33.04
N GLY A 8 6.00 55.99 -34.02
CA GLY A 8 7.31 56.63 -33.91
C GLY A 8 8.33 55.85 -33.08
N ILE A 9 8.10 54.55 -32.85
CA ILE A 9 9.02 53.66 -32.13
C ILE A 9 9.92 52.91 -33.15
N PRO A 10 11.24 52.83 -32.94
CA PRO A 10 12.10 52.09 -33.86
C PRO A 10 11.72 50.60 -33.90
N VAL A 11 11.50 50.07 -35.10
CA VAL A 11 11.13 48.66 -35.34
C VAL A 11 12.30 47.78 -34.89
N GLY A 12 12.11 47.04 -33.79
CA GLY A 12 13.15 46.26 -33.10
C GLY A 12 13.55 46.79 -31.72
N ALA A 13 12.97 47.90 -31.25
CA ALA A 13 13.23 48.46 -29.92
C ALA A 13 12.70 47.59 -28.75
N TYR A 14 11.77 46.67 -29.05
CA TYR A 14 11.25 45.71 -28.07
C TYR A 14 11.71 44.30 -28.45
N SER A 15 12.75 43.82 -27.77
CA SER A 15 13.01 42.38 -27.65
C SER A 15 11.93 41.79 -26.74
N GLU A 16 11.24 40.73 -27.17
CA GLU A 16 10.33 40.00 -26.28
C GLU A 16 11.04 39.64 -24.98
N PRO A 17 10.39 39.78 -23.80
CA PRO A 17 11.02 39.45 -22.54
C PRO A 17 11.45 37.99 -22.57
N GLU A 18 12.76 37.74 -22.43
CA GLU A 18 13.32 36.38 -22.41
C GLU A 18 12.54 35.52 -21.42
N SER A 19 12.14 34.32 -21.85
CA SER A 19 11.42 33.38 -20.98
C SER A 19 12.23 33.09 -19.71
N LEU A 20 11.54 32.97 -18.57
CA LEU A 20 12.18 32.71 -17.27
C LEU A 20 13.10 31.47 -17.29
N THR A 21 12.78 30.48 -18.12
CA THR A 21 13.60 29.27 -18.30
C THR A 21 14.93 29.57 -18.99
N HIS A 22 14.94 30.48 -19.97
CA HIS A 22 16.15 30.90 -20.67
C HIS A 22 17.07 31.74 -19.77
N GLN A 23 16.49 32.63 -18.97
CA GLN A 23 17.21 33.41 -17.96
C GLN A 23 17.83 32.51 -16.89
N ALA A 24 17.06 31.55 -16.35
CA ALA A 24 17.54 30.58 -15.38
C ALA A 24 18.67 29.70 -15.95
N TRP A 25 18.56 29.27 -17.21
CA TRP A 25 19.60 28.48 -17.88
C TRP A 25 20.87 29.30 -18.10
N ARG A 26 20.78 30.57 -18.50
CA ARG A 26 21.93 31.48 -18.60
C ARG A 26 22.64 31.65 -17.27
N LEU A 27 21.90 31.87 -16.18
CA LEU A 27 22.46 32.00 -14.84
C LEU A 27 23.13 30.69 -14.38
N ALA A 28 22.48 29.54 -14.58
CA ALA A 28 23.05 28.24 -14.26
C ALA A 28 24.32 27.95 -15.08
N ARG A 29 24.32 28.26 -16.39
CA ARG A 29 25.47 28.10 -17.27
C ARG A 29 26.61 29.03 -16.89
N ALA A 30 26.32 30.30 -16.58
CA ALA A 30 27.32 31.25 -16.11
C ALA A 30 27.92 30.82 -14.78
N PHE A 31 27.10 30.40 -13.81
CA PHE A 31 27.57 29.85 -12.54
C PHE A 31 28.45 28.61 -12.76
N PHE A 32 28.04 27.70 -13.64
CA PHE A 32 28.84 26.53 -13.98
C PHE A 32 30.18 26.92 -14.61
N LEU A 33 30.19 27.79 -15.62
CA LEU A 33 31.41 28.17 -16.35
C LEU A 33 32.38 28.99 -15.50
N TYR A 34 31.89 29.92 -14.69
CA TYR A 34 32.73 30.85 -13.94
C TYR A 34 33.02 30.41 -12.51
N ARG A 35 32.19 29.55 -11.90
CA ARG A 35 32.39 29.09 -10.51
C ARG A 35 32.76 27.62 -10.43
N ILE A 36 31.99 26.74 -11.08
CA ILE A 36 32.18 25.29 -10.93
C ILE A 36 33.37 24.80 -11.76
N ARG A 37 33.41 25.10 -13.06
CA ARG A 37 34.44 24.64 -13.99
C ARG A 37 35.85 25.00 -13.54
N PRO A 38 36.20 26.26 -13.19
CA PRO A 38 37.54 26.58 -12.72
C PRO A 38 37.87 25.93 -11.37
N ALA A 39 36.90 25.78 -10.45
CA ALA A 39 37.13 25.10 -9.17
C ALA A 39 37.41 23.60 -9.35
N VAL A 40 36.67 22.94 -10.24
CA VAL A 40 36.89 21.53 -10.61
C VAL A 40 38.21 21.39 -11.34
N GLN A 41 38.55 22.31 -12.24
CA GLN A 41 39.80 22.29 -13.01
C GLN A 41 41.02 22.53 -12.11
N ALA A 42 40.92 23.43 -11.13
CA ALA A 42 41.94 23.64 -10.10
C ALA A 42 42.11 22.40 -9.21
N ARG A 43 41.01 21.76 -8.76
CA ARG A 43 41.07 20.51 -7.99
C ARG A 43 41.66 19.36 -8.80
N THR A 44 41.25 19.17 -10.05
CA THR A 44 41.77 18.10 -10.92
C THR A 44 43.23 18.32 -11.29
N ASN A 45 43.67 19.56 -11.51
CA ASN A 45 45.09 19.88 -11.71
C ASN A 45 45.89 19.62 -10.43
N ALA A 46 45.39 19.99 -9.25
CA ALA A 46 46.02 19.69 -7.96
C ALA A 46 46.07 18.18 -7.65
N LEU A 47 45.08 17.41 -8.11
CA LEU A 47 45.10 15.95 -8.06
C LEU A 47 46.12 15.37 -9.06
N ARG A 48 46.24 15.92 -10.27
CA ARG A 48 47.23 15.48 -11.27
C ARG A 48 48.68 15.82 -10.92
N SER A 49 48.92 16.98 -10.31
CA SER A 49 50.25 17.43 -9.88
C SER A 49 50.62 17.01 -8.46
N GLY A 50 49.71 16.33 -7.75
CA GLY A 50 49.93 15.88 -6.38
C GLY A 50 50.82 14.65 -6.33
N ASN A 51 51.85 14.67 -5.49
CA ASN A 51 52.60 13.46 -5.16
C ASN A 51 51.68 12.53 -4.35
N TRP A 52 51.12 11.50 -4.98
CA TRP A 52 50.18 10.55 -4.38
C TRP A 52 50.89 9.61 -3.40
N GLY A 53 51.46 10.16 -2.34
CA GLY A 53 51.98 9.35 -1.25
C GLY A 53 50.82 8.60 -0.58
N ILE A 54 50.98 7.29 -0.39
CA ILE A 54 50.03 6.40 0.32
C ILE A 54 49.54 7.03 1.64
N LYS A 55 50.39 7.81 2.31
CA LYS A 55 50.08 8.56 3.55
C LYS A 55 48.91 9.56 3.43
N ARG A 56 48.63 10.10 2.23
CA ARG A 56 47.53 11.07 2.00
C ARG A 56 46.17 10.40 1.82
N LEU A 57 46.15 9.12 1.44
CA LEU A 57 44.95 8.28 1.42
C LEU A 57 44.55 7.88 2.85
N PHE A 58 45.52 7.56 3.71
CA PHE A 58 45.32 7.18 5.11
C PHE A 58 45.32 8.38 6.08
N THR A 59 44.59 9.45 5.75
CA THR A 59 44.29 10.52 6.73
C THR A 59 43.09 10.13 7.58
N LEU A 60 43.02 10.62 8.83
CA LEU A 60 41.87 10.39 9.71
C LEU A 60 40.55 10.82 9.04
N VAL A 61 40.57 11.96 8.33
CA VAL A 61 39.39 12.46 7.61
C VAL A 61 38.93 11.48 6.52
N ASN A 62 39.84 10.95 5.71
CA ASN A 62 39.49 9.96 4.68
C ASN A 62 39.00 8.64 5.30
N ALA A 63 39.58 8.22 6.42
CA ALA A 63 39.10 7.05 7.16
C ALA A 63 37.66 7.25 7.68
N LEU A 64 37.35 8.43 8.22
CA LEU A 64 35.99 8.78 8.67
C LEU A 64 35.00 8.87 7.49
N VAL A 65 35.41 9.42 6.35
CA VAL A 65 34.57 9.46 5.13
C VAL A 65 34.30 8.06 4.60
N MET A 66 35.30 7.18 4.57
CA MET A 66 35.13 5.78 4.18
C MET A 66 34.22 5.04 5.15
N LEU A 67 34.41 5.22 6.46
CA LEU A 67 33.54 4.66 7.48
C LEU A 67 32.09 5.13 7.29
N TRP A 68 31.89 6.42 7.03
CA TRP A 68 30.56 6.97 6.75
C TRP A 68 29.91 6.34 5.51
N TRP A 69 30.65 6.17 4.41
CA TRP A 69 30.15 5.46 3.22
C TRP A 69 29.81 4.00 3.50
N VAL A 70 30.63 3.30 4.30
CA VAL A 70 30.36 1.92 4.72
C VAL A 70 29.10 1.85 5.58
N VAL A 71 28.95 2.74 6.56
CA VAL A 71 27.75 2.81 7.41
C VAL A 71 26.51 3.13 6.59
N LEU A 72 26.58 4.09 5.67
CA LEU A 72 25.47 4.41 4.76
C LEU A 72 25.11 3.22 3.88
N TYR A 73 26.09 2.57 3.26
CA TYR A 73 25.84 1.40 2.42
C TYR A 73 25.20 0.26 3.23
N TRP A 74 25.72 0.00 4.43
CA TRP A 74 25.21 -1.01 5.33
C TRP A 74 23.77 -0.70 5.79
N GLY A 75 23.47 0.55 6.17
CA GLY A 75 22.11 0.97 6.53
C GLY A 75 21.14 0.89 5.35
N GLU A 76 21.52 1.43 4.19
CA GLU A 76 20.66 1.57 3.02
C GLU A 76 20.43 0.26 2.25
N ARG A 77 21.30 -0.74 2.43
CA ARG A 77 21.25 -2.02 1.69
C ARG A 77 21.31 -3.23 2.60
N GLY A 78 22.20 -3.24 3.58
CA GLY A 78 22.45 -4.39 4.46
C GLY A 78 21.27 -4.69 5.38
N VAL A 79 20.79 -3.68 6.12
CA VAL A 79 19.72 -3.84 7.13
C VAL A 79 18.45 -4.44 6.50
N PHE A 80 17.99 -3.91 5.37
CA PHE A 80 16.79 -4.41 4.69
C PHE A 80 16.95 -5.82 4.12
N ASN A 81 18.10 -6.12 3.51
CA ASN A 81 18.35 -7.47 3.02
C ASN A 81 18.37 -8.47 4.17
N SER A 82 18.94 -8.10 5.32
CA SER A 82 18.97 -8.95 6.51
C SER A 82 17.58 -9.14 7.12
N ALA A 83 16.80 -8.06 7.26
CA ALA A 83 15.45 -8.12 7.80
C ALA A 83 14.55 -9.01 6.93
N ILE A 84 14.49 -8.75 5.62
CA ILE A 84 13.68 -9.55 4.68
C ILE A 84 14.21 -10.97 4.58
N GLY A 85 15.53 -11.17 4.57
CA GLY A 85 16.15 -12.49 4.54
C GLY A 85 15.86 -13.34 5.77
N SER A 86 15.59 -12.71 6.92
CA SER A 86 15.17 -13.42 8.13
C SER A 86 13.75 -13.99 8.03
N CYS A 87 12.90 -13.42 7.16
CA CYS A 87 11.54 -13.90 6.86
C CYS A 87 11.55 -15.15 5.95
N ASN A 88 12.37 -16.16 6.29
CA ASN A 88 12.47 -17.37 5.50
C ASN A 88 11.22 -18.24 5.65
N TRP A 89 10.47 -18.39 4.56
CA TRP A 89 9.27 -19.22 4.46
C TRP A 89 9.46 -20.65 4.98
N ASP A 90 10.62 -21.25 4.74
CA ASP A 90 10.88 -22.65 5.07
C ASP A 90 11.11 -22.86 6.58
N LYS A 91 11.43 -21.78 7.31
CA LYS A 91 11.59 -21.78 8.77
C LYS A 91 10.35 -21.28 9.52
N TRP A 92 9.34 -20.82 8.78
CA TRP A 92 8.16 -20.21 9.36
C TRP A 92 7.26 -21.24 10.03
N GLU A 93 6.93 -22.32 9.34
CA GLU A 93 6.06 -23.38 9.84
C GLU A 93 6.68 -24.75 9.55
N ASN A 94 6.35 -25.73 10.38
CA ASN A 94 6.82 -27.10 10.20
C ASN A 94 5.92 -27.78 9.17
N TRP A 95 6.26 -27.62 7.89
CA TRP A 95 5.55 -28.22 6.79
C TRP A 95 6.00 -29.66 6.53
N GLU A 96 5.09 -30.49 6.03
CA GLU A 96 5.42 -31.85 5.57
C GLU A 96 6.36 -31.81 4.35
N ALA A 97 7.12 -32.88 4.14
CA ALA A 97 8.02 -33.01 3.00
C ALA A 97 7.24 -32.91 1.68
N GLY A 98 7.64 -31.98 0.81
CA GLY A 98 6.99 -31.73 -0.47
C GLY A 98 5.81 -30.76 -0.44
N ALA A 99 5.45 -30.20 0.73
CA ALA A 99 4.45 -29.15 0.81
C ALA A 99 4.92 -27.86 0.12
N ASN A 100 4.02 -27.25 -0.66
CA ASN A 100 4.25 -25.96 -1.31
C ASN A 100 3.13 -24.98 -0.93
N PRO A 101 3.20 -24.39 0.28
CA PRO A 101 2.17 -23.49 0.78
C PRO A 101 2.11 -22.20 -0.02
N HIS A 102 0.93 -21.59 -0.08
CA HIS A 102 0.74 -20.29 -0.71
C HIS A 102 1.40 -19.19 0.15
N ARG A 103 2.26 -18.38 -0.46
CA ARG A 103 3.02 -17.33 0.23
C ARG A 103 2.35 -15.98 0.00
N LEU A 104 1.87 -15.35 1.07
CA LEU A 104 1.18 -14.07 1.02
C LEU A 104 1.90 -13.04 1.87
N ILE A 105 2.02 -11.82 1.36
CA ILE A 105 2.56 -10.67 2.09
C ILE A 105 1.48 -9.61 2.22
N PHE A 106 1.35 -9.05 3.42
CA PHE A 106 0.58 -7.84 3.68
C PHE A 106 1.50 -6.63 3.65
N VAL A 107 1.08 -5.58 2.92
CA VAL A 107 1.76 -4.29 2.89
C VAL A 107 0.77 -3.25 3.40
N ALA A 108 1.04 -2.70 4.59
CA ALA A 108 0.22 -1.64 5.17
C ALA A 108 0.95 -0.31 5.06
N ASP A 109 0.17 0.77 4.91
CA ASP A 109 0.63 2.16 5.03
C ASP A 109 1.89 2.48 4.20
N PRO A 110 1.96 2.14 2.90
CA PRO A 110 3.09 2.58 2.08
C PRO A 110 3.14 4.11 1.96
N GLN A 111 1.98 4.78 2.11
CA GLN A 111 1.78 6.21 2.33
C GLN A 111 2.77 7.07 1.54
N LEU A 112 2.63 7.06 0.21
CA LEU A 112 3.46 7.86 -0.67
C LEU A 112 3.41 9.32 -0.23
N ILE A 113 4.55 9.84 0.18
CA ILE A 113 4.65 11.21 0.67
C ILE A 113 4.51 12.23 -0.44
N ASP A 114 4.03 13.40 -0.05
CA ASP A 114 3.60 14.46 -0.94
C ASP A 114 3.57 15.83 -0.19
N PRO A 115 3.06 16.93 -0.77
CA PRO A 115 3.02 18.23 -0.11
C PRO A 115 2.16 18.29 1.16
N HIS A 116 1.25 17.34 1.37
CA HIS A 116 0.48 17.19 2.60
C HIS A 116 1.36 16.70 3.76
N THR A 117 2.36 15.86 3.49
CA THR A 117 3.26 15.30 4.54
C THR A 117 4.13 16.38 5.19
N TYR A 118 4.66 17.29 4.38
CA TYR A 118 5.51 18.39 4.85
C TYR A 118 5.04 19.72 4.26
N PRO A 119 3.97 20.31 4.81
CA PRO A 119 3.40 21.56 4.30
C PRO A 119 4.44 22.68 4.31
N GLY A 120 4.44 23.50 3.25
CA GLY A 120 5.31 24.67 3.15
C GLY A 120 6.77 24.40 2.81
N ARG A 121 7.21 23.14 2.65
CA ARG A 121 8.58 22.85 2.21
C ARG A 121 8.82 23.38 0.78
N PRO A 122 9.88 24.17 0.53
CA PRO A 122 10.07 24.82 -0.76
C PRO A 122 10.60 23.86 -1.83
N TRP A 123 10.44 24.24 -3.09
CA TRP A 123 11.19 23.64 -4.19
C TRP A 123 12.69 24.01 -4.05
N PRO A 124 13.63 23.07 -4.29
CA PRO A 124 13.46 21.71 -4.79
C PRO A 124 13.43 20.62 -3.70
N LEU A 125 13.40 20.97 -2.41
CA LEU A 125 13.50 20.00 -1.31
C LEU A 125 12.33 19.00 -1.31
N ASN A 126 11.12 19.45 -1.63
CA ASN A 126 9.94 18.58 -1.73
C ASN A 126 10.11 17.44 -2.77
N PRO A 127 10.32 17.74 -4.06
CA PRO A 127 10.55 16.69 -5.07
C PRO A 127 11.71 15.74 -4.74
N LEU A 128 12.79 16.25 -4.15
CA LEU A 128 13.93 15.42 -3.74
C LEU A 128 13.53 14.45 -2.62
N THR A 129 12.74 14.92 -1.64
CA THR A 129 12.22 14.08 -0.55
C THR A 129 11.38 12.94 -1.13
N TYR A 130 10.42 13.26 -2.00
CA TYR A 130 9.54 12.27 -2.63
C TYR A 130 10.36 11.23 -3.39
N LYS A 131 11.35 11.69 -4.16
CA LYS A 131 12.20 10.78 -4.93
C LYS A 131 13.00 9.84 -4.03
N TYR A 132 13.50 10.34 -2.90
CA TYR A 132 14.27 9.53 -1.96
C TYR A 132 13.41 8.44 -1.31
N THR A 133 12.23 8.80 -0.83
CA THR A 133 11.29 7.84 -0.23
C THR A 133 10.76 6.83 -1.26
N ASP A 134 10.50 7.26 -2.50
CA ASP A 134 10.10 6.37 -3.58
C ASP A 134 11.21 5.35 -3.90
N LEU A 135 12.47 5.78 -3.91
CA LEU A 135 13.62 4.89 -4.08
C LEU A 135 13.78 3.92 -2.92
N TYR A 136 13.44 4.35 -1.70
CA TYR A 136 13.40 3.48 -0.53
C TYR A 136 12.32 2.40 -0.69
N LEU A 137 11.06 2.79 -0.92
CA LEU A 137 9.93 1.87 -1.10
C LEU A 137 10.18 0.88 -2.24
N ARG A 138 10.66 1.38 -3.39
CA ARG A 138 11.01 0.55 -4.55
C ARG A 138 12.06 -0.51 -4.22
N ARG A 139 13.12 -0.13 -3.49
CA ARG A 139 14.18 -1.06 -3.10
C ARG A 139 13.62 -2.15 -2.18
N THR A 140 12.88 -1.76 -1.15
CA THR A 140 12.26 -2.69 -0.19
C THR A 140 11.29 -3.64 -0.91
N TYR A 141 10.43 -3.10 -1.76
CA TYR A 141 9.46 -3.90 -2.52
C TYR A 141 10.12 -4.87 -3.50
N SER A 142 11.14 -4.44 -4.24
CA SER A 142 11.92 -5.30 -5.12
C SER A 142 12.56 -6.47 -4.33
N ARG A 143 13.02 -6.22 -3.09
CA ARG A 143 13.53 -7.29 -2.22
C ARG A 143 12.45 -8.27 -1.77
N PHE A 144 11.22 -7.83 -1.49
CA PHE A 144 10.10 -8.75 -1.27
C PHE A 144 9.92 -9.68 -2.48
N GLN A 145 10.01 -9.16 -3.71
CA GLN A 145 9.90 -9.99 -4.90
C GLN A 145 11.06 -10.97 -5.04
N THR A 146 12.31 -10.49 -4.96
CA THR A 146 13.49 -11.30 -5.28
C THR A 146 13.87 -12.29 -4.19
N ILE A 147 13.63 -11.96 -2.91
CA ILE A 147 14.01 -12.81 -1.77
C ILE A 147 12.86 -13.72 -1.39
N LEU A 148 11.67 -13.15 -1.19
CA LEU A 148 10.52 -13.91 -0.68
C LEU A 148 9.71 -14.56 -1.81
N TYR A 149 9.66 -13.94 -2.98
CA TYR A 149 8.90 -14.43 -4.14
C TYR A 149 7.47 -14.86 -3.76
N PRO A 150 6.61 -13.90 -3.33
CA PRO A 150 5.26 -14.19 -2.87
C PRO A 150 4.33 -14.54 -4.04
N ASP A 151 3.33 -15.37 -3.74
CA ASP A 151 2.25 -15.69 -4.66
C ASP A 151 1.19 -14.58 -4.66
N THR A 152 0.93 -13.95 -3.51
CA THR A 152 0.02 -12.80 -3.41
C THR A 152 0.63 -11.67 -2.58
N ILE A 153 0.43 -10.42 -3.02
CA ILE A 153 0.61 -9.23 -2.19
C ILE A 153 -0.73 -8.53 -2.00
N PHE A 154 -1.01 -8.20 -0.74
CA PHE A 154 -2.23 -7.52 -0.33
C PHE A 154 -1.88 -6.19 0.33
N PHE A 155 -2.26 -5.08 -0.29
CA PHE A 155 -2.13 -3.76 0.32
C PHE A 155 -3.33 -3.48 1.22
N LEU A 156 -3.07 -2.92 2.40
CA LEU A 156 -4.05 -2.77 3.47
C LEU A 156 -4.59 -1.33 3.65
N GLY A 157 -4.39 -0.47 2.66
CA GLY A 157 -4.82 0.94 2.69
C GLY A 157 -3.69 1.91 2.94
N ASP A 158 -4.06 3.19 3.03
CA ASP A 158 -3.18 4.35 3.14
C ASP A 158 -2.05 4.31 2.11
N LEU A 159 -2.48 4.23 0.84
CA LEU A 159 -1.57 4.15 -0.29
C LEU A 159 -0.86 5.48 -0.54
N PHE A 160 -1.57 6.59 -0.32
CA PHE A 160 -1.10 7.96 -0.42
C PHE A 160 -1.27 8.69 0.91
N ASP A 161 -0.44 9.69 1.20
CA ASP A 161 -0.63 10.52 2.40
C ASP A 161 -1.74 11.57 2.23
N GLY A 162 -1.70 12.29 1.10
CA GLY A 162 -2.63 13.35 0.72
C GLY A 162 -3.71 12.91 -0.26
N GLY A 163 -3.94 11.60 -0.45
CA GLY A 163 -4.81 11.06 -1.51
C GLY A 163 -6.22 11.67 -1.55
N ARG A 164 -6.78 11.94 -0.37
CA ARG A 164 -8.10 12.59 -0.18
C ARG A 164 -8.11 14.12 -0.41
N GLU A 165 -6.95 14.75 -0.34
CA GLU A 165 -6.81 16.21 -0.33
C GLU A 165 -6.84 16.81 -1.73
N TRP A 166 -6.52 16.01 -2.76
CA TRP A 166 -6.45 16.49 -4.14
C TRP A 166 -7.83 16.54 -4.77
N SER A 167 -8.20 17.74 -5.23
CA SER A 167 -9.51 18.01 -5.84
C SER A 167 -9.78 17.05 -7.01
N THR A 168 -11.05 16.74 -7.24
CA THR A 168 -11.51 15.98 -8.41
C THR A 168 -12.30 16.91 -9.33
N ARG A 169 -12.84 16.40 -10.44
CA ARG A 169 -13.79 17.16 -11.26
C ARG A 169 -15.04 17.58 -10.51
N THR A 170 -15.45 16.85 -9.48
CA THR A 170 -16.72 17.06 -8.75
C THR A 170 -16.54 17.50 -7.31
N THR A 171 -15.31 17.52 -6.80
CA THR A 171 -15.02 17.79 -5.39
C THR A 171 -13.80 18.68 -5.24
N THR A 172 -13.83 19.57 -4.25
CA THR A 172 -12.73 20.50 -3.96
C THR A 172 -12.05 20.08 -2.67
N SER A 173 -10.73 20.27 -2.58
CA SER A 173 -9.99 20.03 -1.34
C SER A 173 -10.67 20.68 -0.13
N PRO A 174 -10.89 19.92 0.97
CA PRO A 174 -11.43 20.46 2.22
C PRO A 174 -10.56 21.60 2.75
N GLU A 175 -9.24 21.44 2.66
CA GLU A 175 -8.27 22.42 3.13
C GLU A 175 -7.93 23.46 2.06
N LYS A 176 -8.07 24.74 2.42
CA LYS A 176 -7.84 25.87 1.50
C LYS A 176 -6.45 25.85 0.86
N GLN A 177 -5.43 25.45 1.60
CA GLN A 177 -4.03 25.41 1.14
C GLN A 177 -3.77 24.39 0.01
N TYR A 178 -4.60 23.35 -0.07
CA TYR A 178 -4.45 22.25 -1.03
C TYR A 178 -5.38 22.38 -2.24
N ARG A 179 -6.27 23.37 -2.29
CA ARG A 179 -7.18 23.61 -3.44
C ARG A 179 -6.46 23.87 -4.77
N LYS A 180 -5.19 24.26 -4.72
CA LYS A 180 -4.33 24.39 -5.91
C LYS A 180 -3.96 23.05 -6.56
N TYR A 181 -4.11 21.95 -5.83
CA TYR A 181 -3.88 20.60 -6.32
C TYR A 181 -5.21 19.97 -6.75
N GLY A 182 -5.18 19.31 -7.90
CA GLY A 182 -6.33 18.67 -8.51
C GLY A 182 -6.02 17.28 -9.03
N ASP A 183 -6.84 16.81 -9.95
CA ASP A 183 -6.81 15.43 -10.43
C ASP A 183 -5.47 15.05 -11.05
N ASP A 184 -4.86 15.95 -11.83
CA ASP A 184 -3.55 15.71 -12.45
C ASP A 184 -2.44 15.42 -11.43
N PHE A 185 -2.52 16.04 -10.24
CA PHE A 185 -1.56 15.78 -9.17
C PHE A 185 -1.75 14.36 -8.62
N TRP A 186 -2.98 13.99 -8.30
CA TRP A 186 -3.32 12.63 -7.86
C TRP A 186 -2.93 11.58 -8.91
N MET A 187 -3.15 11.87 -10.20
CA MET A 187 -2.75 11.00 -11.30
C MET A 187 -1.23 10.80 -11.36
N ASN A 188 -0.43 11.80 -11.02
CA ASN A 188 1.02 11.64 -10.91
C ASN A 188 1.42 10.76 -9.72
N GLU A 189 0.70 10.83 -8.60
CA GLU A 189 0.92 9.93 -7.46
C GLU A 189 0.54 8.49 -7.80
N TYR A 190 -0.58 8.28 -8.48
CA TYR A 190 -0.94 6.97 -9.00
C TYR A 190 0.14 6.40 -9.92
N ARG A 191 0.72 7.23 -10.81
CA ARG A 191 1.87 6.81 -11.64
C ARG A 191 3.10 6.47 -10.79
N ARG A 192 3.42 7.26 -9.76
CA ARG A 192 4.50 6.96 -8.81
C ARG A 192 4.26 5.61 -8.13
N PHE A 193 3.05 5.36 -7.64
CA PHE A 193 2.67 4.07 -7.03
C PHE A 193 2.86 2.93 -8.02
N GLY A 194 2.36 3.08 -9.25
CA GLY A 194 2.50 2.09 -10.31
C GLY A 194 3.96 1.82 -10.67
N ASP A 195 4.79 2.85 -10.74
CA ASP A 195 6.22 2.74 -11.02
C ASP A 195 7.00 2.05 -9.90
N ILE A 196 6.56 2.18 -8.64
CA ILE A 196 7.19 1.54 -7.48
C ILE A 196 6.74 0.08 -7.34
N PHE A 197 5.44 -0.19 -7.46
CA PHE A 197 4.85 -1.48 -7.10
C PHE A 197 4.44 -2.30 -8.32
N PHE A 198 3.57 -1.79 -9.20
CA PHE A 198 3.04 -2.58 -10.32
C PHE A 198 4.11 -2.94 -11.34
N LYS A 199 4.97 -1.98 -11.70
CA LYS A 199 6.08 -2.19 -12.63
C LYS A 199 7.09 -3.22 -12.12
N HIS A 200 7.28 -3.27 -10.80
CA HIS A 200 8.25 -4.15 -10.15
C HIS A 200 7.64 -5.46 -9.63
N TRP A 201 6.35 -5.71 -9.84
CA TRP A 201 5.70 -6.95 -9.43
C TRP A 201 6.39 -8.21 -10.00
N GLY A 202 6.91 -8.08 -11.23
CA GLY A 202 7.60 -9.13 -11.96
C GLY A 202 9.13 -9.16 -11.80
N ASP A 203 9.72 -8.41 -10.87
CA ASP A 203 11.20 -8.30 -10.74
C ASP A 203 11.90 -9.66 -10.58
N ALA A 204 11.21 -10.65 -10.03
CA ALA A 204 11.71 -12.01 -9.83
C ALA A 204 11.07 -13.05 -10.77
N GLY A 205 10.29 -12.60 -11.76
CA GLY A 205 9.50 -13.43 -12.68
C GLY A 205 8.01 -13.46 -12.35
N MET A 206 7.20 -13.84 -13.34
CA MET A 206 5.73 -13.90 -13.22
C MET A 206 5.18 -15.32 -13.02
N ASN A 207 6.06 -16.32 -13.05
CA ASN A 207 5.65 -17.72 -13.01
C ASN A 207 5.08 -18.07 -11.63
N PRO A 208 3.85 -18.61 -11.55
CA PRO A 208 3.34 -19.08 -10.27
C PRO A 208 4.15 -20.28 -9.77
N ARG A 209 4.18 -20.48 -8.45
CA ARG A 209 4.69 -21.73 -7.87
C ARG A 209 3.80 -22.90 -8.28
N SER A 210 4.35 -24.12 -8.25
CA SER A 210 3.60 -25.33 -8.60
C SER A 210 2.29 -25.43 -7.81
N GLY A 211 1.18 -25.69 -8.49
CA GLY A 211 -0.16 -25.76 -7.90
C GLY A 211 -0.85 -24.40 -7.69
N GLN A 212 -0.16 -23.27 -7.91
CA GLN A 212 -0.74 -21.94 -7.85
C GLN A 212 -1.23 -21.52 -9.25
N ARG A 213 -2.39 -20.84 -9.31
CA ARG A 213 -3.01 -20.44 -10.59
C ARG A 213 -2.31 -19.25 -11.27
N GLY A 214 -1.58 -18.46 -10.49
CA GLY A 214 -1.03 -17.19 -10.91
C GLY A 214 -0.68 -16.34 -9.70
N ARG A 215 0.30 -15.46 -9.87
CA ARG A 215 0.66 -14.48 -8.85
C ARG A 215 -0.36 -13.32 -8.88
N LYS A 216 -0.73 -12.76 -7.72
CA LYS A 216 -1.70 -11.67 -7.60
C LYS A 216 -1.18 -10.46 -6.80
N ILE A 217 -1.55 -9.26 -7.25
CA ILE A 217 -1.45 -8.04 -6.47
C ILE A 217 -2.86 -7.51 -6.20
N ILE A 218 -3.16 -7.22 -4.95
CA ILE A 218 -4.46 -6.70 -4.50
C ILE A 218 -4.21 -5.40 -3.77
N SER A 219 -4.61 -4.28 -4.36
CA SER A 219 -4.39 -2.94 -3.84
C SER A 219 -5.66 -2.11 -3.76
N SER A 220 -6.81 -2.75 -3.70
CA SER A 220 -8.11 -2.08 -3.77
C SER A 220 -8.66 -1.66 -2.41
N LEU A 221 -8.04 -2.06 -1.30
CA LEU A 221 -8.50 -1.66 0.02
C LEU A 221 -8.01 -0.24 0.31
N PRO A 222 -8.91 0.74 0.53
CA PRO A 222 -8.54 2.09 0.90
C PRO A 222 -8.25 2.21 2.41
N GLY A 223 -7.46 3.23 2.77
CA GLY A 223 -7.40 3.74 4.13
C GLY A 223 -7.96 5.16 4.27
N ASN A 224 -7.82 5.76 5.44
CA ASN A 224 -8.35 7.11 5.72
C ASN A 224 -7.55 8.21 5.02
N HIS A 225 -6.27 8.00 4.73
CA HIS A 225 -5.51 8.96 3.95
C HIS A 225 -5.92 8.98 2.47
N ASP A 226 -6.39 7.85 1.96
CA ASP A 226 -6.86 7.72 0.58
C ASP A 226 -8.23 8.39 0.36
N LEU A 227 -9.18 8.20 1.29
CA LEU A 227 -10.58 8.58 1.11
C LEU A 227 -11.10 9.67 2.05
N GLY A 228 -10.48 9.85 3.21
CA GLY A 228 -11.05 10.56 4.35
C GLY A 228 -11.74 9.62 5.34
N PHE A 229 -12.49 10.18 6.27
CA PHE A 229 -13.13 9.42 7.35
C PHE A 229 -14.56 9.90 7.59
N ALA A 230 -15.50 8.96 7.77
CA ALA A 230 -16.90 9.24 8.08
C ALA A 230 -17.52 10.23 7.08
N ARG A 231 -18.16 11.31 7.55
CA ARG A 231 -18.75 12.35 6.68
C ARG A 231 -17.71 13.10 5.84
N GLY A 232 -16.43 13.00 6.19
CA GLY A 232 -15.32 13.57 5.43
C GLY A 232 -14.95 12.78 4.16
N VAL A 233 -15.53 11.59 3.95
CA VAL A 233 -15.32 10.84 2.71
C VAL A 233 -16.04 11.54 1.56
N GLN A 234 -15.26 12.02 0.58
CA GLN A 234 -15.82 12.69 -0.59
C GLN A 234 -16.12 11.66 -1.70
N VAL A 235 -17.34 11.68 -2.23
CA VAL A 235 -17.78 10.71 -3.26
C VAL A 235 -16.90 10.76 -4.50
N GLY A 236 -16.48 11.94 -4.95
CA GLY A 236 -15.56 12.08 -6.08
C GLY A 236 -14.21 11.41 -5.85
N VAL A 237 -13.66 11.57 -4.64
CA VAL A 237 -12.38 10.96 -4.23
C VAL A 237 -12.50 9.44 -4.18
N ARG A 238 -13.55 8.92 -3.53
CA ARG A 238 -13.82 7.46 -3.48
C ARG A 238 -14.02 6.87 -4.86
N ASN A 239 -14.79 7.53 -5.71
CA ASN A 239 -15.04 7.05 -7.07
C ASN A 239 -13.76 7.04 -7.91
N ARG A 240 -12.89 8.05 -7.75
CA ARG A 240 -11.57 8.07 -8.38
C ARG A 240 -10.72 6.91 -7.89
N PHE A 241 -10.57 6.72 -6.58
CA PHE A 241 -9.81 5.61 -6.01
C PHE A 241 -10.29 4.27 -6.56
N ASN A 242 -11.61 4.01 -6.49
CA ASN A 242 -12.21 2.76 -6.97
C ASN A 242 -12.01 2.54 -8.47
N ALA A 243 -11.98 3.60 -9.28
CA ALA A 243 -11.75 3.48 -10.72
C ALA A 243 -10.34 2.96 -11.07
N TYR A 244 -9.34 3.28 -10.24
CA TYR A 244 -7.93 2.92 -10.50
C TYR A 244 -7.44 1.70 -9.73
N PHE A 245 -7.92 1.52 -8.50
CA PHE A 245 -7.51 0.43 -7.61
C PHE A 245 -8.53 -0.71 -7.56
N GLY A 246 -9.77 -0.47 -7.97
CA GLY A 246 -10.89 -1.40 -7.86
C GLY A 246 -11.71 -1.20 -6.60
N ASP A 247 -12.77 -2.00 -6.42
CA ASP A 247 -13.66 -1.91 -5.27
C ASP A 247 -12.96 -2.35 -3.96
N GLY A 248 -13.10 -1.53 -2.92
CA GLY A 248 -12.61 -1.83 -1.57
C GLY A 248 -13.41 -2.94 -0.87
N ASN A 249 -14.66 -3.13 -1.26
CA ASN A 249 -15.54 -4.18 -0.75
C ASN A 249 -15.46 -5.42 -1.63
N ARG A 250 -14.67 -6.41 -1.23
CA ARG A 250 -14.41 -7.59 -2.05
C ARG A 250 -14.14 -8.84 -1.23
N ILE A 251 -14.33 -9.99 -1.88
CA ILE A 251 -14.03 -11.30 -1.32
C ILE A 251 -13.06 -12.02 -2.25
N ASP A 252 -11.93 -12.44 -1.71
CA ASP A 252 -10.93 -13.21 -2.43
C ASP A 252 -10.77 -14.59 -1.80
N VAL A 253 -10.90 -15.62 -2.63
CA VAL A 253 -10.53 -16.99 -2.24
C VAL A 253 -9.10 -17.21 -2.69
N ILE A 254 -8.20 -17.32 -1.72
CA ILE A 254 -6.76 -17.42 -1.94
C ILE A 254 -6.28 -18.66 -1.19
N ALA A 255 -5.75 -19.62 -1.94
CA ALA A 255 -5.44 -20.96 -1.43
C ALA A 255 -6.65 -21.58 -0.70
N ASN A 256 -6.49 -21.94 0.57
CA ASN A 256 -7.52 -22.48 1.45
C ASN A 256 -8.20 -21.42 2.34
N HIS A 257 -7.92 -20.13 2.12
CA HIS A 257 -8.46 -19.03 2.91
C HIS A 257 -9.44 -18.17 2.11
N THR A 258 -10.35 -17.52 2.83
CA THR A 258 -11.24 -16.48 2.28
C THR A 258 -10.89 -15.16 2.94
N PHE A 259 -10.44 -14.20 2.15
CA PHE A 259 -10.20 -12.83 2.56
C PHE A 259 -11.43 -12.00 2.24
N VAL A 260 -11.82 -11.14 3.18
CA VAL A 260 -12.94 -10.20 3.02
C VAL A 260 -12.40 -8.82 3.30
N SER A 261 -12.27 -8.01 2.25
CA SER A 261 -11.92 -6.61 2.34
C SER A 261 -13.19 -5.78 2.47
N ILE A 262 -13.15 -4.80 3.35
CA ILE A 262 -14.28 -3.95 3.69
C ILE A 262 -13.76 -2.51 3.68
N ASP A 263 -14.40 -1.64 2.89
CA ASP A 263 -14.19 -0.20 2.95
C ASP A 263 -14.81 0.33 4.26
N SER A 264 -14.03 0.19 5.33
CA SER A 264 -14.41 0.55 6.70
C SER A 264 -14.48 2.06 6.89
N VAL A 265 -13.70 2.83 6.13
CA VAL A 265 -13.67 4.29 6.19
C VAL A 265 -14.94 4.91 5.61
N SER A 266 -15.48 4.35 4.52
CA SER A 266 -16.81 4.73 4.03
C SER A 266 -17.92 4.21 4.95
N LEU A 267 -17.78 2.99 5.48
CA LEU A 267 -18.79 2.42 6.39
C LEU A 267 -18.94 3.22 7.69
N SER A 268 -17.87 3.87 8.17
CA SER A 268 -17.92 4.67 9.41
C SER A 268 -18.88 5.86 9.32
N ALA A 269 -19.24 6.31 8.12
CA ALA A 269 -20.27 7.33 7.91
C ALA A 269 -21.67 6.89 8.37
N PHE A 270 -21.94 5.57 8.47
CA PHE A 270 -23.21 5.04 8.98
C PHE A 270 -23.43 5.34 10.47
N GLY A 271 -22.36 5.47 11.25
CA GLY A 271 -22.42 5.71 12.70
C GLY A 271 -22.54 7.19 13.08
N GLN A 272 -22.71 8.09 12.11
CA GLN A 272 -22.76 9.53 12.32
C GLN A 272 -24.19 10.02 12.57
N GLU A 273 -24.34 11.23 13.11
CA GLU A 273 -25.63 11.91 13.17
C GLU A 273 -26.20 12.10 11.74
N ASN A 274 -27.50 11.88 11.60
CA ASN A 274 -28.24 11.92 10.33
C ASN A 274 -27.57 11.09 9.20
N PRO A 275 -27.43 9.76 9.35
CA PRO A 275 -26.72 8.93 8.38
C PRO A 275 -27.38 8.91 7.00
N HIS A 276 -28.67 9.25 6.91
CA HIS A 276 -29.41 9.35 5.64
C HIS A 276 -28.82 10.39 4.69
N GLU A 277 -28.21 11.47 5.20
CA GLU A 277 -27.59 12.51 4.37
C GLU A 277 -26.33 12.03 3.64
N VAL A 278 -25.69 10.97 4.15
CA VAL A 278 -24.46 10.39 3.63
C VAL A 278 -24.66 8.93 3.20
N GLU A 279 -25.90 8.57 2.86
CA GLU A 279 -26.28 7.20 2.47
C GLU A 279 -25.44 6.67 1.29
N ASN A 280 -25.14 7.53 0.31
CA ASN A 280 -24.28 7.19 -0.83
C ASN A 280 -22.84 6.81 -0.45
N ILE A 281 -22.37 7.18 0.75
CA ILE A 281 -21.04 6.82 1.27
C ILE A 281 -21.08 5.41 1.89
N TRP A 282 -21.92 5.16 2.89
CA TRP A 282 -21.86 3.91 3.64
C TRP A 282 -22.70 2.76 3.06
N LYS A 283 -23.76 3.06 2.30
CA LYS A 283 -24.69 2.03 1.79
C LYS A 283 -24.03 0.97 0.91
N PRO A 284 -23.12 1.31 -0.03
CA PRO A 284 -22.45 0.28 -0.84
C PRO A 284 -21.74 -0.79 0.00
N THR A 285 -21.04 -0.39 1.07
CA THR A 285 -20.38 -1.32 1.99
C THR A 285 -21.40 -2.15 2.77
N LYS A 286 -22.50 -1.54 3.23
CA LYS A 286 -23.58 -2.27 3.92
C LYS A 286 -24.25 -3.31 3.03
N ASP A 287 -24.61 -2.93 1.81
CA ASP A 287 -25.21 -3.82 0.81
C ASP A 287 -24.26 -4.98 0.47
N PHE A 288 -22.96 -4.72 0.40
CA PHE A 288 -21.94 -5.77 0.25
C PHE A 288 -21.98 -6.76 1.42
N LEU A 289 -21.96 -6.28 2.68
CA LEU A 289 -21.97 -7.11 3.87
C LEU A 289 -23.23 -8.00 3.96
N GLU A 290 -24.40 -7.45 3.63
CA GLU A 290 -25.66 -8.19 3.58
C GLU A 290 -25.62 -9.35 2.57
N ASN A 291 -24.91 -9.14 1.45
CA ASN A 291 -24.79 -10.11 0.37
C ASN A 291 -23.53 -11.01 0.46
N ALA A 292 -22.61 -10.72 1.39
CA ALA A 292 -21.28 -11.34 1.48
C ALA A 292 -21.34 -12.87 1.62
N LYS A 293 -22.27 -13.41 2.41
CA LYS A 293 -22.43 -14.87 2.57
C LYS A 293 -22.76 -15.58 1.25
N ARG A 294 -23.63 -14.96 0.42
CA ARG A 294 -24.02 -15.50 -0.89
C ARG A 294 -22.86 -15.41 -1.88
N GLN A 295 -22.18 -14.26 -1.92
CA GLN A 295 -21.02 -14.05 -2.77
C GLN A 295 -19.87 -15.01 -2.41
N LYS A 296 -19.55 -15.16 -1.12
CA LYS A 296 -18.56 -16.12 -0.60
C LYS A 296 -18.84 -17.54 -1.10
N LYS A 297 -20.08 -18.03 -0.95
CA LYS A 297 -20.46 -19.38 -1.43
C LYS A 297 -20.20 -19.53 -2.93
N ARG A 298 -20.58 -18.54 -3.74
CA ARG A 298 -20.38 -18.52 -5.19
C ARG A 298 -18.89 -18.54 -5.56
N LEU A 299 -18.07 -17.75 -4.88
CA LEU A 299 -16.63 -17.66 -5.13
C LEU A 299 -15.88 -18.92 -4.71
N ILE A 300 -16.23 -19.51 -3.57
CA ILE A 300 -15.67 -20.81 -3.14
C ILE A 300 -16.04 -21.89 -4.16
N GLN A 301 -17.30 -21.98 -4.58
CA GLN A 301 -17.71 -22.95 -5.59
C GLN A 301 -16.95 -22.76 -6.91
N ARG A 302 -16.71 -21.51 -7.31
CA ARG A 302 -15.91 -21.19 -8.49
C ARG A 302 -14.47 -21.68 -8.37
N GLU A 303 -13.85 -21.51 -7.20
CA GLU A 303 -12.48 -21.94 -6.95
C GLU A 303 -12.37 -23.46 -6.89
N LEU A 304 -13.29 -24.14 -6.20
CA LEU A 304 -13.35 -25.61 -6.15
C LEU A 304 -13.51 -26.22 -7.56
N ARG A 305 -14.33 -25.61 -8.42
CA ARG A 305 -14.46 -26.04 -9.82
C ARG A 305 -13.14 -25.90 -10.57
N ALA A 306 -12.45 -24.78 -10.39
CA ALA A 306 -11.17 -24.57 -11.06
C ALA A 306 -10.11 -25.57 -10.59
N GLN A 307 -10.06 -25.90 -9.30
CA GLN A 307 -9.17 -26.93 -8.75
C GLN A 307 -9.48 -28.33 -9.32
N GLN A 308 -10.74 -28.60 -9.66
CA GLN A 308 -11.16 -29.83 -10.35
C GLN A 308 -10.91 -29.80 -11.87
N GLY A 309 -10.24 -28.78 -12.40
CA GLY A 309 -10.05 -28.61 -13.86
C GLY A 309 -11.32 -28.25 -14.63
N LEU A 310 -12.42 -27.91 -13.93
CA LEU A 310 -13.68 -27.52 -14.54
C LEU A 310 -13.72 -26.02 -14.85
N LYS A 311 -14.56 -25.64 -15.82
CA LYS A 311 -14.82 -24.22 -16.11
C LYS A 311 -15.34 -23.50 -14.86
N PRO A 312 -14.69 -22.42 -14.40
CA PRO A 312 -15.05 -21.70 -13.17
C PRO A 312 -16.47 -21.14 -13.23
N TYR A 313 -16.89 -20.68 -14.41
CA TYR A 313 -18.25 -20.28 -14.70
C TYR A 313 -18.94 -21.43 -15.45
N PRO A 314 -19.91 -22.12 -14.83
CA PRO A 314 -20.75 -23.04 -15.59
C PRO A 314 -21.49 -22.22 -16.67
N ARG A 315 -21.53 -22.74 -17.91
CA ARG A 315 -22.39 -22.16 -18.95
C ARG A 315 -23.81 -22.08 -18.38
N HIS A 316 -24.42 -20.91 -18.46
CA HIS A 316 -25.87 -20.84 -18.34
C HIS A 316 -26.44 -21.74 -19.43
N ALA A 317 -27.18 -22.78 -19.05
CA ALA A 317 -27.87 -23.61 -20.03
C ALA A 317 -28.76 -22.70 -20.85
N SER A 318 -28.57 -22.68 -22.18
CA SER A 318 -29.48 -21.96 -23.06
C SER A 318 -30.90 -22.50 -22.81
N PRO A 319 -31.96 -21.69 -22.94
CA PRO A 319 -33.34 -22.20 -22.89
C PRO A 319 -33.55 -23.42 -23.83
N ARG A 320 -32.80 -23.49 -24.95
CA ARG A 320 -32.79 -24.64 -25.87
C ARG A 320 -32.15 -25.91 -25.29
N ASP A 321 -31.17 -25.80 -24.39
CA ASP A 321 -30.52 -26.94 -23.74
C ASP A 321 -31.39 -27.54 -22.62
N GLN A 322 -32.32 -26.76 -22.07
CA GLN A 322 -33.30 -27.25 -21.09
C GLN A 322 -34.42 -28.04 -21.77
N ALA A 323 -34.81 -27.66 -22.99
CA ALA A 323 -35.82 -28.36 -23.80
C ALA A 323 -35.33 -29.68 -24.42
N ARG A 324 -34.01 -29.90 -24.51
CA ARG A 324 -33.40 -31.13 -25.07
C ARG A 324 -33.13 -32.21 -24.04
N ARG A 325 -33.50 -32.04 -22.77
CA ARG A 325 -33.46 -33.15 -21.81
C ARG A 325 -34.60 -34.13 -22.13
N PRO A 326 -34.32 -35.38 -22.53
CA PRO A 326 -35.37 -36.36 -22.66
C PRO A 326 -35.97 -36.60 -21.28
N SER A 327 -37.30 -36.54 -21.20
CA SER A 327 -38.09 -37.02 -20.08
C SER A 327 -37.89 -38.54 -19.94
N GLN A 328 -36.79 -38.95 -19.31
CA GLN A 328 -36.69 -40.32 -18.81
C GLN A 328 -37.39 -40.41 -17.46
N SER A 329 -38.71 -40.59 -17.57
CA SER A 329 -39.46 -41.46 -16.68
C SER A 329 -38.83 -42.84 -16.72
N ARG A 330 -38.03 -43.16 -15.70
CA ARG A 330 -37.87 -44.52 -15.18
C ARG A 330 -37.23 -44.42 -13.81
N THR A 331 -38.07 -44.58 -12.81
CA THR A 331 -37.67 -44.92 -11.45
C THR A 331 -37.04 -46.32 -11.48
N PRO A 332 -35.83 -46.49 -10.92
CA PRO A 332 -35.59 -47.65 -10.10
C PRO A 332 -35.32 -47.16 -8.67
N THR A 333 -36.09 -47.72 -7.76
CA THR A 333 -35.91 -47.69 -6.31
C THR A 333 -34.43 -47.76 -5.90
N ARG A 334 -33.88 -46.66 -5.38
CA ARG A 334 -32.63 -46.71 -4.61
C ARG A 334 -32.67 -45.73 -3.45
N LYS A 335 -32.92 -46.30 -2.27
CA LYS A 335 -32.69 -45.81 -0.90
C LYS A 335 -32.48 -44.30 -0.74
N ARG A 336 -33.50 -43.69 -0.12
CA ARG A 336 -33.46 -42.44 0.64
C ARG A 336 -32.13 -42.31 1.43
N ARG A 337 -31.12 -41.67 0.85
CA ARG A 337 -30.00 -41.09 1.60
C ARG A 337 -30.26 -39.58 1.65
N ARG A 338 -30.64 -39.12 2.83
CA ARG A 338 -30.65 -37.69 3.18
C ARG A 338 -29.22 -37.15 2.97
N ASN A 339 -28.96 -36.48 1.84
CA ASN A 339 -27.79 -35.61 1.74
C ASN A 339 -28.11 -34.29 2.45
N ARG A 340 -28.11 -34.37 3.78
CA ARG A 340 -27.74 -33.23 4.62
C ARG A 340 -26.33 -32.86 4.15
N VAL A 341 -26.11 -31.61 3.72
CA VAL A 341 -24.75 -31.08 3.60
C VAL A 341 -24.18 -31.12 5.02
N SER A 342 -23.49 -32.22 5.31
CA SER A 342 -22.80 -32.40 6.58
C SER A 342 -21.66 -31.40 6.59
N ASN A 343 -21.62 -30.57 7.63
CA ASN A 343 -20.36 -30.05 8.13
C ASN A 343 -19.38 -31.25 8.19
N HIS A 344 -18.22 -31.14 7.55
CA HIS A 344 -17.17 -32.12 7.75
C HIS A 344 -16.81 -32.15 9.25
N PRO A 345 -16.66 -33.33 9.86
CA PRO A 345 -16.04 -33.42 11.17
C PRO A 345 -14.56 -33.02 11.04
N PRO A 346 -13.97 -32.36 12.04
CA PRO A 346 -12.55 -32.11 12.05
C PRO A 346 -11.80 -33.44 12.11
N LEU A 347 -10.78 -33.59 11.26
CA LEU A 347 -9.79 -34.67 11.37
C LEU A 347 -9.16 -34.66 12.77
N PRO A 348 -8.84 -35.82 13.36
CA PRO A 348 -8.29 -35.89 14.71
C PRO A 348 -6.92 -35.19 14.76
N ARG A 349 -6.83 -34.13 15.57
CA ARG A 349 -5.56 -33.47 15.93
C ARG A 349 -4.82 -34.35 16.94
N PRO A 350 -3.48 -34.52 16.83
CA PRO A 350 -2.70 -35.06 17.95
C PRO A 350 -2.84 -34.14 19.18
N PRO A 351 -2.78 -34.68 20.41
CA PRO A 351 -3.03 -33.91 21.62
C PRO A 351 -1.98 -32.81 21.79
N ILE A 352 -2.44 -31.56 21.84
CA ILE A 352 -1.65 -30.41 22.28
C ILE A 352 -1.47 -30.55 23.80
N PRO A 353 -0.23 -30.54 24.35
CA PRO A 353 -0.02 -30.54 25.79
C PRO A 353 -0.70 -29.32 26.41
N ARG A 354 -1.62 -29.55 27.35
CA ARG A 354 -2.20 -28.46 28.16
C ARG A 354 -1.11 -27.92 29.09
N PRO A 355 -0.75 -26.63 29.05
CA PRO A 355 0.00 -26.06 30.14
C PRO A 355 -0.91 -25.96 31.37
N ARG A 356 -0.54 -26.63 32.45
CA ARG A 356 -1.14 -26.44 33.78
C ARG A 356 -0.80 -25.02 34.24
N TYR A 357 -1.78 -24.12 34.26
CA TYR A 357 -1.72 -22.92 35.08
C TYR A 357 -2.84 -22.98 36.11
N THR A 358 -2.46 -23.29 37.35
CA THR A 358 -3.27 -23.05 38.55
C THR A 358 -3.35 -21.54 38.78
N LEU A 359 -4.47 -20.92 38.43
CA LEU A 359 -4.81 -19.58 38.89
C LEU A 359 -5.33 -19.68 40.33
N ARG A 360 -4.44 -19.38 41.29
CA ARG A 360 -4.79 -19.14 42.68
C ARG A 360 -5.43 -17.74 42.75
N ALA A 361 -6.70 -17.66 43.13
CA ALA A 361 -7.37 -16.38 43.35
C ALA A 361 -6.71 -15.62 44.51
N PRO A 362 -6.42 -14.31 44.39
CA PRO A 362 -6.10 -13.49 45.54
C PRO A 362 -7.39 -13.13 46.31
N PRO A 363 -7.34 -13.00 47.65
CA PRO A 363 -8.53 -12.76 48.45
C PRO A 363 -9.06 -11.33 48.28
N ARG A 364 -10.39 -11.21 48.34
CA ARG A 364 -11.15 -9.96 48.48
C ARG A 364 -10.61 -9.12 49.63
N THR A 365 -10.27 -7.87 49.35
CA THR A 365 -10.13 -6.83 50.39
C THR A 365 -11.18 -5.75 50.15
N LEU A 366 -11.83 -5.37 51.24
CA LEU A 366 -12.93 -4.41 51.33
C LEU A 366 -12.47 -3.00 50.96
N ALA A 367 -13.38 -2.23 50.34
CA ALA A 367 -13.30 -0.78 50.24
C ALA A 367 -13.49 -0.11 51.60
N PRO A 368 -12.94 1.11 51.77
CA PRO A 368 -13.72 2.16 52.40
C PRO A 368 -13.70 3.49 51.61
N ASP A 369 -14.61 4.35 52.04
CA ASP A 369 -15.25 5.48 51.37
C ASP A 369 -14.43 6.79 51.26
N ALA A 370 -14.94 7.63 50.36
CA ALA A 370 -14.79 9.07 50.13
C ALA A 370 -13.94 9.98 51.07
N SER A 371 -13.09 10.85 50.47
CA SER A 371 -13.34 12.32 50.40
C SER A 371 -12.14 13.17 49.92
N ALA A 372 -12.45 14.13 49.05
CA ALA A 372 -11.83 15.46 48.81
C ALA A 372 -10.34 15.64 48.41
N ARG A 373 -10.09 16.12 47.18
CA ARG A 373 -9.49 17.46 46.88
C ARG A 373 -9.42 17.77 45.36
N ARG A 374 -9.49 19.07 45.06
CA ARG A 374 -9.64 19.79 43.77
C ARG A 374 -8.35 19.84 42.90
N PRO A 375 -8.41 20.36 41.64
CA PRO A 375 -7.68 19.81 40.50
C PRO A 375 -6.38 20.54 40.14
N THR A 376 -5.47 19.83 39.47
CA THR A 376 -4.36 20.37 38.66
C THR A 376 -4.45 19.77 37.25
N PRO A 377 -4.08 20.51 36.19
CA PRO A 377 -4.31 20.08 34.81
C PRO A 377 -3.19 19.12 34.34
N PRO A 378 -3.48 18.04 33.59
CA PRO A 378 -2.42 17.24 33.02
C PRO A 378 -2.05 17.68 31.61
N SER A 379 -0.74 17.68 31.41
CA SER A 379 0.04 17.77 30.18
C SER A 379 -0.37 16.77 29.09
N ASN A 380 -0.38 17.25 27.85
CA ASN A 380 -0.44 16.45 26.62
C ASN A 380 0.73 15.44 26.54
N THR A 381 0.42 14.16 26.74
CA THR A 381 1.22 13.05 26.18
C THR A 381 0.32 11.82 26.09
N THR A 382 -0.32 11.62 24.93
CA THR A 382 -1.11 10.42 24.67
C THR A 382 -0.20 9.36 24.07
N THR A 383 0.44 8.57 24.92
CA THR A 383 0.96 7.25 24.55
C THR A 383 -0.23 6.33 24.30
N ALA A 384 -0.45 5.94 23.05
CA ALA A 384 -1.48 4.99 22.67
C ALA A 384 -1.16 3.60 23.24
N THR A 385 -1.95 3.16 24.22
CA THR A 385 -2.02 1.75 24.63
C THR A 385 -2.82 0.94 23.61
N PRO A 386 -2.33 -0.22 23.12
CA PRO A 386 -3.10 -1.05 22.20
C PRO A 386 -4.27 -1.74 22.90
N SER A 387 -5.41 -1.75 22.21
CA SER A 387 -6.67 -2.42 22.59
C SER A 387 -6.51 -3.94 22.76
N PRO A 388 -7.15 -4.58 23.76
CA PRO A 388 -6.95 -6.00 24.08
C PRO A 388 -7.76 -6.98 23.22
N TYR A 389 -8.30 -6.57 22.06
CA TYR A 389 -9.05 -7.45 21.16
C TYR A 389 -8.24 -7.82 19.90
N ALA A 390 -7.03 -8.34 20.10
CA ALA A 390 -6.35 -9.10 19.05
C ALA A 390 -6.76 -10.57 19.20
N ALA A 391 -7.61 -11.04 18.30
CA ALA A 391 -7.87 -12.47 18.15
C ALA A 391 -6.53 -13.15 17.82
N ALA A 392 -6.01 -13.94 18.76
CA ALA A 392 -4.80 -14.71 18.60
C ALA A 392 -4.98 -15.74 17.48
N THR A 393 -4.61 -15.35 16.27
CA THR A 393 -4.14 -16.28 15.26
C THR A 393 -2.67 -16.55 15.57
N ASN A 394 -2.24 -17.80 15.52
CA ASN A 394 -0.82 -18.16 15.61
C ASN A 394 -0.10 -17.69 14.32
N THR A 395 -0.07 -16.39 14.08
CA THR A 395 0.75 -15.78 13.04
C THR A 395 2.09 -15.46 13.68
N LYS A 396 3.13 -16.21 13.29
CA LYS A 396 4.48 -15.68 13.44
C LYS A 396 4.52 -14.38 12.63
N THR A 397 5.14 -13.33 13.16
CA THR A 397 5.26 -12.06 12.43
C THR A 397 6.70 -11.88 12.01
N CYS A 398 6.86 -11.73 10.71
CA CYS A 398 7.90 -11.02 10.00
C CYS A 398 7.11 -10.13 9.02
#